data_AF-A0A8B8Q1E2-F1
#
_entry.id   AF-A0A8B8Q1E2-F1
#
_cell.length_a   1.000
_cell.length_b   1.000
_cell.length_c   1.000
_cell.angle_alpha   90.00
_cell.angle_beta   90.00
_cell.angle_gamma   90.00
#
_symmetry.space_group_name_H-M   'P 1'
#
loop_
_entity.id
_entity.type
_entity.pdbx_description
1 polymer ?
#
loop_
_entity_poly.entity_id
_entity_poly.type
_entity_poly.pdbx_seq_one_letter_code
_entity_poly.pdbx_strand_id
1 'polypeptide(L)'
;MMLECRFGMAFLVFSLTNFGLTFFAALITALVSLAAAGSGIPEVKAYLSGVDAPGIFTLRTLFVKIIGSISAVSSSLLVGKARPLVHNGACVASLLGQGGSKKYGLTWKWLQYFKNDRDQRDLVTCGSAA
;
A
#
# COMPACT_ATOMS: atom_id res chain seq x y z
N MET A 1 -13.59 -35.95 26.11
CA MET A 1 -12.44 -35.17 26.63
C MET A 1 -11.34 -34.95 25.59
N MET A 2 -10.89 -35.98 24.86
CA MET A 2 -9.79 -35.83 23.88
C MET A 2 -10.14 -34.98 22.63
N LEU A 3 -11.42 -34.92 22.21
CA LEU A 3 -11.87 -34.06 21.10
C LEU A 3 -11.92 -32.56 21.49
N GLU A 4 -12.39 -32.24 22.70
CA GLU A 4 -12.50 -30.86 23.21
C GLU A 4 -11.13 -30.14 23.21
N CYS A 5 -10.08 -30.83 23.66
CA CYS A 5 -8.71 -30.29 23.61
C CYS A 5 -8.22 -30.07 22.16
N ARG A 6 -8.63 -30.91 21.21
CA ARG A 6 -8.22 -30.78 19.80
C ARG A 6 -8.89 -29.58 19.13
N PHE A 7 -10.17 -29.33 19.40
CA PHE A 7 -10.85 -28.12 18.92
C PHE A 7 -10.27 -26.85 19.54
N GLY A 8 -9.99 -26.88 20.85
CA GLY A 8 -9.32 -25.76 21.54
C GLY A 8 -7.95 -25.44 20.93
N MET A 9 -7.13 -26.46 20.65
CA MET A 9 -5.84 -26.27 19.99
C MET A 9 -5.97 -25.72 18.57
N ALA A 10 -6.92 -26.23 17.78
CA ALA A 10 -7.18 -25.72 16.43
C ALA A 10 -7.61 -24.24 16.44
N PHE A 11 -8.48 -23.86 17.37
CA PHE A 11 -8.92 -22.47 17.56
C PHE A 11 -7.76 -21.56 17.98
N LEU A 12 -6.88 -22.04 18.87
CA LEU A 12 -5.70 -21.30 19.31
C LEU A 12 -4.71 -21.07 18.16
N VAL A 13 -4.39 -22.12 17.38
CA VAL A 13 -3.49 -22.00 16.23
C VAL A 13 -4.05 -21.02 15.20
N PHE A 14 -5.35 -21.11 14.90
CA PHE A 14 -6.02 -20.18 13.99
C PHE A 14 -5.96 -18.74 14.53
N SER A 15 -6.33 -18.52 15.79
CA SER A 15 -6.38 -17.19 16.39
C SER A 15 -4.99 -16.55 16.49
N LEU A 16 -3.98 -17.30 16.94
CA LEU A 16 -2.61 -16.80 17.08
C LEU A 16 -1.98 -16.48 15.72
N THR A 17 -2.22 -17.31 14.71
CA THR A 17 -1.69 -17.08 13.36
C THR A 17 -2.29 -15.80 12.75
N ASN A 18 -3.61 -15.65 12.78
CA ASN A 18 -4.26 -14.44 12.28
C ASN A 18 -3.87 -13.19 13.09
N PHE A 19 -3.74 -13.31 14.41
CA PHE A 19 -3.26 -12.22 15.26
C PHE A 19 -1.83 -11.81 14.89
N GLY A 20 -0.92 -12.78 14.71
CA GLY A 20 0.47 -12.52 14.32
C GLY A 20 0.57 -11.78 12.99
N LEU A 21 -0.15 -12.23 11.96
CA LEU A 21 -0.15 -11.56 10.66
C LEU A 21 -0.78 -10.16 10.71
N THR A 22 -1.88 -10.00 11.46
CA THR A 22 -2.53 -8.69 11.63
C THR A 22 -1.62 -7.72 12.38
N PHE A 23 -0.99 -8.18 13.45
CA PHE A 23 -0.05 -7.40 14.25
C PHE A 23 1.16 -6.97 13.43
N PHE A 24 1.72 -7.88 12.61
CA PHE A 24 2.79 -7.54 11.68
C PHE A 24 2.37 -6.47 10.67
N ALA A 25 1.18 -6.60 10.06
CA ALA A 25 0.63 -5.61 9.12
C ALA A 25 0.44 -4.23 9.79
N ALA A 26 -0.02 -4.21 11.03
CA ALA A 26 -0.20 -2.99 11.80
C ALA A 26 1.16 -2.35 12.16
N LEU A 27 2.13 -3.15 12.62
CA LEU A 27 3.46 -2.67 13.00
C LEU A 27 4.22 -2.07 11.81
N ILE A 28 4.26 -2.75 10.67
CA ILE A 28 4.97 -2.21 9.49
C ILE A 28 4.34 -0.91 9.02
N THR A 29 3.01 -0.80 9.06
CA THR A 29 2.30 0.43 8.70
C THR A 29 2.59 1.56 9.69
N ALA A 30 2.51 1.28 11.00
CA ALA A 30 2.70 2.28 12.05
C ALA A 30 4.15 2.79 12.16
N LEU A 31 5.14 1.89 12.04
CA LEU A 31 6.54 2.23 12.25
C LEU A 31 7.25 2.67 10.96
N VAL A 32 6.82 2.18 9.80
CA VAL A 32 7.47 2.48 8.53
C VAL A 32 6.74 3.60 7.79
N SER A 33 5.50 3.43 7.35
CA SER A 33 4.80 4.52 6.63
C SER A 33 3.35 4.60 7.04
N LEU A 34 3.03 5.58 7.89
CA LEU A 34 1.66 5.84 8.29
C LEU A 34 0.78 6.25 7.09
N ALA A 35 1.39 6.86 6.06
CA ALA A 35 0.71 7.19 4.80
C ALA A 35 0.22 5.96 4.01
N ALA A 36 0.70 4.75 4.34
CA ALA A 36 0.22 3.51 3.74
C ALA A 36 -1.07 2.99 4.40
N ALA A 37 -1.51 3.59 5.51
CA ALA A 37 -2.69 3.15 6.22
C ALA A 37 -3.96 3.26 5.37
N GLY A 38 -4.86 2.28 5.54
CA GLY A 38 -6.16 2.28 4.88
C GLY A 38 -6.10 2.05 3.37
N SER A 39 -7.12 2.57 2.68
CA SER A 39 -7.44 2.24 1.30
C SER A 39 -6.48 2.87 0.28
N GLY A 40 -6.12 4.14 0.45
CA GLY A 40 -5.39 4.91 -0.57
C GLY A 40 -6.29 5.68 -1.56
N ILE A 41 -7.60 5.40 -1.59
CA ILE A 41 -8.56 6.11 -2.45
C ILE A 41 -8.72 7.59 -2.05
N PRO A 42 -8.92 7.95 -0.77
CA PRO A 42 -8.98 9.36 -0.37
C PRO A 42 -7.74 10.17 -0.78
N GLU A 43 -6.56 9.55 -0.71
CA GLU A 43 -5.27 10.16 -1.03
C GLU A 43 -5.13 10.38 -2.54
N VAL A 44 -5.48 9.38 -3.37
CA VAL A 44 -5.53 9.55 -4.83
C VAL A 44 -6.55 10.62 -5.21
N LYS A 45 -7.74 10.60 -4.60
CA LYS A 45 -8.78 11.60 -4.87
C LYS A 45 -8.33 13.01 -4.48
N ALA A 46 -7.69 13.17 -3.31
CA ALA A 46 -7.14 14.44 -2.86
C ALA A 46 -6.10 14.96 -3.86
N TYR A 47 -5.17 14.09 -4.30
CA TYR A 47 -4.15 14.46 -5.29
C TYR A 47 -4.75 14.90 -6.63
N LEU A 48 -5.73 14.16 -7.16
CA LEU A 48 -6.42 14.53 -8.40
C LEU A 48 -7.22 15.84 -8.27
N SER A 49 -7.77 16.10 -7.08
CA SER A 49 -8.42 17.36 -6.73
C SER A 49 -7.42 18.51 -6.53
N GLY A 50 -6.12 18.20 -6.52
CA GLY A 50 -5.01 19.13 -6.45
C GLY A 50 -4.43 19.39 -5.08
N VAL A 51 -4.78 18.56 -4.10
CA VAL A 51 -4.16 18.55 -2.77
C VAL A 51 -3.10 17.46 -2.73
N ASP A 52 -1.83 17.86 -2.79
CA ASP A 52 -0.70 16.93 -2.67
C ASP A 52 -0.31 16.75 -1.19
N ALA A 53 -0.65 15.59 -0.63
CA ALA A 53 -0.32 15.25 0.75
C ALA A 53 1.10 14.66 0.84
N PRO A 54 1.89 15.03 1.86
CA PRO A 54 3.28 14.63 1.95
C PRO A 54 3.42 13.11 2.08
N GLY A 55 4.20 12.51 1.18
CA GLY A 55 4.59 11.11 1.28
C GLY A 55 3.61 10.08 0.69
N ILE A 56 2.52 10.53 0.05
CA ILE A 56 1.49 9.63 -0.52
C ILE A 56 2.01 8.74 -1.64
N PHE A 57 2.92 9.23 -2.49
CA PHE A 57 3.46 8.48 -3.64
C PHE A 57 4.93 8.07 -3.51
N THR A 58 5.38 7.80 -2.28
CA THR A 58 6.78 7.37 -2.07
C THR A 58 6.94 5.87 -2.25
N LEU A 59 8.13 5.43 -2.71
CA LEU A 59 8.49 4.00 -2.77
C LEU A 59 8.29 3.29 -1.43
N ARG A 60 8.55 3.99 -0.32
CA ARG A 60 8.34 3.48 1.03
C ARG A 60 6.87 3.17 1.28
N THR A 61 5.97 4.10 0.96
CA THR A 61 4.51 3.92 1.10
C THR A 61 4.01 2.78 0.21
N LEU A 62 4.47 2.71 -1.04
CA LEU A 62 4.13 1.62 -1.96
C LEU A 62 4.52 0.25 -1.38
N PHE A 63 5.77 0.10 -0.92
CA PHE A 63 6.28 -1.15 -0.38
C PHE A 63 5.53 -1.58 0.89
N VAL A 64 5.32 -0.65 1.82
CA VAL A 64 4.56 -0.91 3.06
C VAL A 64 3.12 -1.29 2.75
N LYS A 65 2.46 -0.62 1.79
CA LYS A 65 1.08 -0.91 1.42
C LYS A 65 0.94 -2.30 0.77
N ILE A 66 1.87 -2.70 -0.08
CA ILE A 66 1.88 -4.05 -0.68
C ILE A 66 2.02 -5.12 0.42
N ILE A 67 3.04 -5.04 1.25
CA ILE A 67 3.29 -6.05 2.29
C ILE A 67 2.17 -6.05 3.34
N GLY A 68 1.75 -4.87 3.79
CA GLY A 68 0.68 -4.72 4.78
C GLY A 68 -0.64 -5.28 4.27
N SER A 69 -1.01 -5.02 3.01
CA SER A 69 -2.24 -5.55 2.43
C SER A 69 -2.21 -7.06 2.22
N ILE A 70 -1.07 -7.64 1.80
CA ILE A 70 -0.92 -9.10 1.70
C ILE A 70 -1.08 -9.76 3.08
N SER A 71 -0.42 -9.21 4.10
CA SER A 71 -0.50 -9.73 5.47
C SER A 71 -1.91 -9.60 6.06
N ALA A 72 -2.60 -8.49 5.80
CA ALA A 72 -3.98 -8.27 6.24
C ALA A 72 -5.01 -9.20 5.55
N VAL A 73 -4.86 -9.45 4.25
CA VAL A 73 -5.74 -10.40 3.54
C VAL A 73 -5.47 -11.83 4.01
N SER A 74 -4.20 -12.16 4.28
CA SER A 74 -3.80 -13.48 4.78
C SER A 74 -4.24 -13.75 6.22
N SER A 75 -4.50 -12.71 7.02
CA SER A 75 -4.99 -12.83 8.40
C SER A 75 -6.51 -12.95 8.52
N SER A 76 -7.20 -13.30 7.43
CA SER A 76 -8.65 -13.50 7.39
C SER A 76 -9.46 -12.28 7.85
N LEU A 77 -8.88 -11.08 7.80
CA LEU A 77 -9.61 -9.83 8.02
C LEU A 77 -10.65 -9.64 6.90
N LEU A 78 -11.78 -9.03 7.24
CA LEU A 78 -12.83 -8.62 6.29
C LEU A 78 -12.37 -7.37 5.49
N VAL A 79 -11.27 -7.51 4.76
CA VAL A 79 -10.63 -6.46 3.97
C VAL A 79 -10.35 -6.98 2.57
N GLY A 80 -10.73 -6.19 1.56
CA GLY A 80 -10.48 -6.53 0.15
C GLY A 80 -9.19 -5.90 -0.40
N LYS A 81 -8.52 -6.59 -1.32
CA LYS A 81 -7.31 -6.12 -2.02
C LYS A 81 -7.55 -5.05 -3.10
N ALA A 82 -8.80 -4.91 -3.56
CA ALA A 82 -9.10 -4.07 -4.73
C ALA A 82 -8.75 -2.59 -4.53
N ARG A 83 -9.06 -2.02 -3.37
CA ARG A 83 -8.86 -0.59 -3.13
C ARG A 83 -7.38 -0.20 -2.94
N PRO A 84 -6.56 -0.98 -2.20
CA PRO A 84 -5.11 -0.75 -2.15
C PRO A 84 -4.42 -0.81 -3.53
N LEU A 85 -4.91 -1.63 -4.47
CA LEU A 85 -4.32 -1.75 -5.80
C LEU A 85 -4.41 -0.44 -6.61
N VAL A 86 -5.52 0.29 -6.50
CA VAL A 86 -5.71 1.61 -7.15
C VAL A 86 -4.59 2.57 -6.72
N HIS A 87 -4.31 2.63 -5.43
CA HIS A 87 -3.24 3.49 -4.90
C HIS A 87 -1.84 2.98 -5.27
N ASN A 88 -1.65 1.66 -5.35
CA ASN A 88 -0.37 1.10 -5.80
C ASN A 88 -0.09 1.48 -7.26
N GLY A 89 -1.08 1.40 -8.14
CA GLY A 89 -0.95 1.82 -9.54
C GLY A 89 -0.68 3.32 -9.67
N ALA A 90 -1.37 4.16 -8.89
CA ALA A 90 -1.09 5.60 -8.77
C ALA A 90 0.35 5.88 -8.32
N CYS A 91 0.82 5.18 -7.28
CA CYS A 91 2.21 5.25 -6.79
C CYS A 91 3.21 4.91 -7.89
N VAL A 92 3.02 3.79 -8.59
CA VAL A 92 3.91 3.33 -9.66
C VAL A 92 3.95 4.34 -10.80
N ALA A 93 2.81 4.86 -11.23
CA ALA A 93 2.75 5.88 -12.29
C ALA A 93 3.45 7.18 -11.88
N SER A 94 3.23 7.66 -10.65
CA SER A 94 3.90 8.85 -10.11
C SER A 94 5.42 8.67 -10.03
N LEU A 95 5.87 7.52 -9.53
CA LEU A 95 7.29 7.19 -9.41
C LEU A 95 7.97 7.06 -10.78
N LEU A 96 7.32 6.42 -11.74
CA LEU A 96 7.85 6.31 -13.10
C LEU A 96 7.85 7.68 -13.79
N GLY A 97 6.76 8.46 -13.71
CA GLY A 97 6.68 9.79 -14.33
C GLY A 97 7.77 10.77 -13.87
N GLN A 98 8.17 10.71 -12.60
CA GLN A 98 9.25 11.55 -12.06
C GLN A 98 10.66 11.02 -12.35
N GLY A 99 10.78 9.88 -13.04
CA GLY A 99 12.04 9.22 -13.33
C GLY A 99 12.65 8.49 -12.14
N GLY A 100 11.81 7.94 -11.26
CA GLY A 100 12.18 7.09 -10.13
C GLY A 100 12.31 7.85 -8.81
N SER A 101 12.94 7.22 -7.82
CA SER A 101 13.02 7.79 -6.46
C SER A 101 14.37 8.44 -6.19
N LYS A 102 14.34 9.76 -5.99
CA LYS A 102 15.53 10.54 -5.57
C LYS A 102 16.12 10.04 -4.26
N LYS A 103 15.30 9.55 -3.33
CA LYS A 103 15.73 9.11 -2.00
C LYS A 103 16.59 7.84 -2.03
N TYR A 104 16.36 6.96 -3.00
CA TYR A 104 17.08 5.69 -3.13
C TYR A 104 18.10 5.71 -4.29
N GLY A 105 18.39 6.87 -4.86
CA GLY A 105 19.33 7.01 -5.98
C GLY A 105 18.88 6.33 -7.28
N LEU A 106 17.65 5.81 -7.34
CA LEU A 106 17.11 5.10 -8.49
C LEU A 106 16.51 6.13 -9.46
N THR A 107 17.35 6.93 -10.10
CA THR A 107 16.92 7.97 -11.05
C THR A 107 17.25 7.60 -12.50
N TRP A 108 16.21 7.47 -13.32
CA TRP A 108 16.33 7.14 -14.74
C TRP A 108 16.17 8.40 -15.57
N LYS A 109 17.27 8.88 -16.18
CA LYS A 109 17.30 10.15 -16.92
C LYS A 109 16.32 10.21 -18.09
N TRP A 110 16.10 9.10 -18.80
CA TRP A 110 15.16 9.04 -19.93
C TRP A 110 13.69 9.22 -19.51
N LEU A 111 13.36 8.87 -18.27
CA LEU A 111 11.99 8.86 -17.77
C LEU A 111 11.61 10.18 -17.06
N GLN A 112 12.54 11.14 -16.94
CA GLN A 112 12.31 12.46 -16.32
C GLN A 112 11.56 13.47 -17.20
N TYR A 113 10.95 13.02 -18.31
CA TYR A 113 10.26 13.90 -19.26
C TYR A 113 8.97 14.51 -18.66
N PHE A 114 8.25 13.76 -17.81
CA PHE A 114 6.97 14.14 -17.22
C PHE A 114 7.09 14.79 -15.83
N LYS A 115 7.81 15.92 -15.75
CA LYS A 115 7.94 16.69 -14.49
C LYS A 115 6.84 17.73 -14.29
N ASN A 116 5.99 17.94 -15.27
CA ASN A 116 4.88 18.88 -15.19
C ASN A 116 3.76 18.31 -14.32
N ASP A 117 3.18 19.12 -13.43
CA ASP A 117 2.15 18.67 -12.49
C ASP A 117 0.89 18.15 -13.21
N ARG A 118 0.55 18.71 -14.38
CA ARG A 118 -0.56 18.22 -15.21
C ARG A 118 -0.28 16.82 -15.72
N ASP A 119 0.87 16.61 -16.35
CA ASP A 119 1.24 15.32 -16.92
C ASP A 119 1.38 14.26 -15.83
N GLN A 120 1.87 14.65 -14.64
CA GLN A 120 1.94 13.77 -13.49
C GLN A 120 0.54 13.35 -13.00
N ARG A 121 -0.43 14.27 -12.97
CA ARG A 121 -1.83 13.94 -12.63
C ARG A 121 -2.47 13.03 -13.67
N ASP A 122 -2.19 13.24 -14.95
CA ASP A 122 -2.69 12.38 -16.03
C ASP A 122 -2.12 10.96 -15.90
N LEU A 123 -0.81 10.84 -15.62
CA LEU A 123 -0.17 9.55 -15.34
C LEU A 123 -0.76 8.87 -14.10
N VAL A 124 -0.95 9.60 -13.01
CA VAL A 124 -1.57 9.06 -11.78
C VAL A 124 -3.00 8.60 -12.05
N THR A 125 -3.75 9.31 -12.88
CA THR A 125 -5.11 8.90 -13.30
C THR A 125 -5.07 7.57 -14.06
N CYS A 126 -4.18 7.46 -15.06
CA CYS A 126 -3.97 6.22 -15.81
C CYS A 126 -3.52 5.07 -14.89
N GLY A 127 -2.57 5.33 -13.99
CA GLY A 127 -2.08 4.34 -13.02
C GLY A 127 -3.15 3.88 -12.03
N SER A 128 -4.07 4.76 -11.64
CA SER A 128 -5.20 4.42 -10.76
C SER A 128 -6.26 3.57 -11.48
N ALA A 129 -6.34 3.68 -12.80
CA ALA A 129 -7.30 2.96 -13.63
C ALA A 129 -6.80 1.59 -14.12
N ALA A 130 -5.48 1.36 -14.12
CA ALA A 130 -4.82 0.12 -14.52
C ALA A 130 -4.95 -0.99 -13.46
#